data_AF-A0A6S6RSN7-F1
#
_entry.id   AF-A0A6S6RSN7-F1
#
_cell.length_a   1.000
_cell.length_b   1.000
_cell.length_c   1.000
_cell.angle_alpha   90.00
_cell.angle_beta   90.00
_cell.angle_gamma   90.00
#
_symmetry.space_group_name_H-M   'P 1'
#
loop_
_entity.id
_entity.type
_entity.pdbx_description
1 polymer ?
#
loop_
_entity_poly.entity_id
_entity_poly.type
_entity_poly.pdbx_seq_one_letter_code
_entity_poly.pdbx_strand_id
1 'polypeptide(L)' 'MKNNPKDVRFEDLKKLLVSHGYEPNNTGGSHWVFRKDGCSDEVVPYKKPVKAYYVIRALKSLGVYDEE' A
#
# COMPACT_ATOMS: atom_id res chain seq x y z
N MET A 1 9.84 12.03 16.59
CA MET A 1 8.95 11.49 15.54
C MET A 1 9.19 9.99 15.44
N LYS A 2 8.26 9.16 15.91
CA LYS A 2 8.44 7.70 15.96
C LYS A 2 8.11 7.09 14.59
N ASN A 3 9.09 7.05 13.69
CA ASN A 3 9.03 6.20 12.49
C ASN A 3 9.22 4.75 12.91
N ASN A 4 8.17 4.13 13.45
CA ASN A 4 8.15 2.69 13.64
C ASN A 4 7.56 2.07 12.36
N PRO A 5 8.36 1.39 11.51
CA PRO A 5 7.86 0.73 10.30
C PRO A 5 6.82 -0.37 10.59
N LYS A 6 6.65 -0.74 11.87
CA LYS A 6 5.63 -1.69 12.35
C LYS A 6 4.25 -1.05 12.57
N ASP A 7 4.13 0.28 12.48
CA ASP A 7 2.89 1.01 12.76
C ASP A 7 2.43 1.86 11.56
N VAL A 8 2.56 1.30 10.35
CA VAL A 8 2.04 1.95 9.15
C VAL A 8 0.52 1.86 9.17
N ARG A 9 -0.14 3.02 9.16
CA ARG A 9 -1.60 3.10 9.04
C ARG A 9 -1.98 2.89 7.58
N PHE A 10 -3.13 2.26 7.36
CA PHE A 10 -3.68 2.06 6.03
C PHE A 10 -3.83 3.38 5.27
N GLU A 11 -4.25 4.44 5.95
CA GLU A 11 -4.47 5.75 5.36
C GLU A 11 -3.18 6.39 4.83
N ASP A 12 -2.05 6.15 5.50
CA ASP A 12 -0.76 6.67 5.05
C ASP A 12 -0.28 5.88 3.81
N LEU A 13 -0.42 4.55 3.83
CA LEU A 13 -0.11 3.70 2.68
C LEU A 13 -1.01 4.01 1.47
N LYS A 14 -2.31 4.23 1.70
CA LYS A 14 -3.27 4.63 0.68
C LYS A 14 -2.85 5.96 0.04
N LYS A 15 -2.49 6.96 0.83
CA LYS A 15 -2.02 8.26 0.31
C LYS A 15 -0.77 8.11 -0.55
N LEU A 16 0.18 7.28 -0.12
CA LEU A 16 1.41 7.01 -0.88
C LEU A 16 1.12 6.34 -2.23
N LEU A 17 0.26 5.32 -2.25
CA LEU A 17 -0.13 4.63 -3.48
C LEU A 17 -0.86 5.59 -4.44
N VAL A 18 -1.82 6.36 -3.91
CA VAL A 18 -2.56 7.37 -4.70
C VAL A 18 -1.63 8.44 -5.25
N SER A 19 -0.66 8.92 -4.47
CA SER A 19 0.30 9.93 -4.96
C SER A 19 1.19 9.42 -6.09
N HIS A 20 1.35 8.10 -6.22
CA HIS A 20 2.08 7.45 -7.30
C HIS A 20 1.18 6.99 -8.46
N GLY A 21 -0.10 7.38 -8.46
CA GLY A 21 -1.05 7.11 -9.55
C GLY A 21 -1.85 5.81 -9.41
N TYR A 22 -1.89 5.19 -8.23
CA TYR A 22 -2.81 4.07 -7.99
C TYR A 22 -4.22 4.55 -7.64
N GLU A 23 -5.21 3.93 -8.24
CA GLU A 23 -6.62 4.14 -7.99
C GLU A 23 -7.16 3.13 -6.97
N PRO A 24 -7.64 3.60 -5.80
CA PRO A 24 -8.15 2.72 -4.77
C PRO A 24 -9.61 2.32 -5.07
N ASN A 25 -9.87 1.02 -5.10
CA ASN A 25 -11.18 0.41 -5.27
C ASN A 25 -11.52 -0.49 -4.07
N ASN A 26 -12.75 -0.40 -3.57
CA ASN A 26 -13.25 -1.28 -2.52
C ASN A 26 -14.74 -1.56 -2.75
N THR A 27 -15.13 -2.83 -2.68
CA THR A 27 -16.51 -3.32 -2.88
C THR A 27 -17.29 -3.52 -1.56
N GLY A 28 -16.91 -2.85 -0.47
CA GLY A 28 -17.53 -2.92 0.85
C GLY A 28 -16.85 -3.85 1.86
N GLY A 29 -15.69 -4.41 1.53
CA GLY A 29 -14.93 -5.32 2.39
C GLY A 29 -13.76 -4.66 3.11
N SER A 30 -13.02 -5.47 3.89
CA SER A 30 -11.76 -5.01 4.48
C SER A 30 -10.65 -4.87 3.45
N HIS A 31 -10.71 -5.56 2.31
CA HIS A 31 -9.66 -5.49 1.30
C HIS A 31 -9.90 -4.34 0.31
N TRP A 32 -8.87 -3.53 0.10
CA TRP A 32 -8.81 -2.52 -0.94
C TRP A 32 -7.90 -3.01 -2.05
N VAL A 33 -8.33 -2.81 -3.30
CA VAL A 33 -7.54 -3.08 -4.50
C VAL A 33 -7.05 -1.75 -5.04
N PHE A 34 -5.76 -1.62 -5.25
CA PHE A 34 -5.11 -0.45 -5.82
C PHE A 34 -4.67 -0.80 -7.23
N ARG A 35 -5.22 -0.12 -8.24
CA ARG A 35 -4.91 -0.38 -9.66
C ARG A 35 -4.15 0.79 -10.24
N LYS A 36 -3.17 0.53 -11.10
CA LYS A 36 -2.47 1.56 -11.85
C LYS A 36 -2.20 1.03 -13.26
N ASP A 37 -2.50 1.84 -14.26
CA ASP A 37 -2.28 1.46 -15.65
C ASP A 37 -0.80 1.08 -15.89
N GLY A 38 -0.58 -0.08 -16.51
CA GLY A 38 0.75 -0.63 -16.73
C GLY A 38 1.48 -1.14 -15.49
N CYS A 39 0.82 -1.25 -14.32
CA CYS A 39 1.39 -1.83 -13.10
C CYS A 39 0.50 -2.97 -12.56
N SER A 40 1.07 -3.82 -11.71
CA SER A 40 0.32 -4.89 -11.04
C SER A 40 -0.66 -4.33 -10.02
N ASP A 41 -1.84 -4.96 -9.92
CA ASP A 41 -2.84 -4.64 -8.90
C ASP A 41 -2.31 -4.96 -7.48
N GLU A 42 -2.50 -4.04 -6.55
CA GLU A 42 -2.07 -4.18 -5.16
C GLU A 42 -3.24 -4.33 -4.21
N VAL A 43 -3.32 -5.46 -3.48
CA VAL A 43 -4.41 -5.71 -2.53
C VAL A 43 -3.94 -5.48 -1.09
N VAL A 44 -4.51 -4.47 -0.42
CA VAL A 44 -4.16 -4.10 0.95
C VAL A 44 -5.39 -4.17 1.86
N PRO A 45 -5.35 -4.91 2.97
CA PRO A 45 -6.43 -4.90 3.95
C PRO A 45 -6.44 -3.63 4.79
N TYR A 46 -7.65 -3.11 5.05
CA TYR A 46 -7.98 -2.07 6.01
C TYR A 46 -7.87 -2.64 7.43
N LYS A 47 -6.63 -2.74 7.92
CA LYS A 47 -6.28 -3.18 9.27
C LYS A 47 -5.28 -2.21 9.89
N LYS A 48 -5.37 -2.00 11.20
CA LYS A 48 -4.42 -1.17 11.97
C LYS A 48 -3.67 -2.06 12.99
N PRO A 49 -2.33 -2.13 12.95
CA PRO A 49 -1.44 -1.62 11.90
C PRO A 49 -1.49 -2.50 10.63
N VAL A 50 -1.14 -1.92 9.48
CA VAL A 50 -0.94 -2.69 8.23
C VAL A 50 0.30 -3.55 8.40
N LYS A 51 0.23 -4.83 8.00
CA LYS A 51 1.41 -5.71 8.06
C LYS A 51 2.51 -5.15 7.15
N ALA A 52 3.75 -5.16 7.64
CA ALA A 52 4.92 -4.67 6.91
C ALA A 52 5.07 -5.30 5.51
N TYR A 53 4.67 -6.57 5.35
CA TYR A 53 4.63 -7.25 4.05
C TYR A 53 3.85 -6.46 2.97
N TYR A 54 2.69 -5.89 3.31
CA TYR A 54 1.91 -5.09 2.35
C TYR A 54 2.58 -3.76 2.01
N VAL A 55 3.31 -3.18 2.97
CA VAL A 55 4.08 -1.95 2.77
C VAL A 55 5.24 -2.22 1.82
N ILE A 56 6.02 -3.28 2.06
CA ILE A 56 7.14 -3.67 1.20
C ILE A 56 6.65 -3.99 -0.21
N ARG A 57 5.54 -4.74 -0.35
CA ARG A 57 4.99 -5.09 -1.66
C ARG A 57 4.55 -3.85 -2.44
N ALA A 58 3.86 -2.93 -1.78
CA ALA A 58 3.51 -1.63 -2.36
C ALA A 58 4.76 -0.85 -2.83
N LEU A 59 5.82 -0.78 -2.02
CA LEU A 59 7.07 -0.09 -2.38
C LEU A 59 7.81 -0.76 -3.54
N LYS A 60 7.81 -2.10 -3.62
CA LYS A 60 8.34 -2.85 -4.76
C LYS A 60 7.58 -2.54 -6.04
N SER A 61 6.24 -2.51 -5.98
CA SER A 61 5.39 -2.14 -7.12
C SER A 61 5.50 -0.67 -7.52
N LEU A 62 6.17 0.15 -6.70
CA LEU A 62 6.56 1.52 -7.02
C LEU A 62 7.98 1.62 -7.60
N GLY A 63 8.78 0.55 -7.58
CA GLY A 63 10.18 0.58 -7.98
C GLY A 63 11.08 1.45 -7.10
N VAL A 64 10.62 1.78 -5.87
CA VAL A 64 11.38 2.60 -4.90
C VAL A 64 12.10 1.73 -3.86
N TYR A 65 11.93 0.42 -3.94
CA TYR A 65 12.55 -0.55 -3.04
C TYR A 65 13.08 -1.74 -3.84
N ASP A 66 14.40 -1.80 -3.97
CA ASP A 66 15.14 -2.98 -4.40
C ASP A 66 15.56 -3.79 -3.16
N GLU A 67 15.33 -5.10 -3.20
CA GLU A 67 15.97 -6.02 -2.25
C GLU A 67 17.45 -6.12 -2.64
N GLU A 68 18.32 -5.42 -1.93
CA GLU A 68 19.75 -5.73 -1.92
C GLU A 68 20.01 -7.04 -1.16
#